data_AF-A0A0Q6Q9V5-F1
#
_entry.id   AF-A0A0Q6Q9V5-F1
#
_cell.length_a   1.000
_cell.length_b   1.000
_cell.length_c   1.000
_cell.angle_alpha   90.00
_cell.angle_beta   90.00
_cell.angle_gamma   90.00
#
_symmetry.space_group_name_H-M   'P 1'
#
loop_
_entity.id
_entity.type
_entity.pdbx_description
1 polymer ?
#
loop_
_entity_poly.entity_id
_entity_poly.type
_entity_poly.pdbx_seq_one_letter_code
_entity_poly.pdbx_strand_id
1 'polypeptide(L)'
;MARKNGWLWFGFAATFFYFLLVGLFNQYESDLIRDFPKLPLNEKGDALAGFFAPLAFLWLFVATMIQSQELAAQRLEIEENRKVMQEQANAAQDQASFLKAQTDAMGAQTLLLTRQVAITERTAERGHKLALFEKRIETYNALISFGARDWSSMLFSEPDEDHLLEIANKAEFLFDDEIVSWIKSIMETIDYIGVETRKVNREERNREVGGPSYRKQISDEDLRDIKNHRDDAIGWFYEQLSDFVLKSKLGHYLTLYEPETQV
;
A
#
# COMPACT_ATOMS: atom_id res chain seq x y z
N MET A 1 31.08 46.68 7.66
CA MET A 1 31.93 47.68 8.37
C MET A 1 31.58 49.06 7.82
N ALA A 2 30.86 49.89 8.60
CA ALA A 2 30.52 51.24 8.18
C ALA A 2 31.81 52.06 7.98
N ARG A 3 32.12 52.46 6.73
CA ARG A 3 33.20 53.43 6.47
C ARG A 3 32.80 54.70 7.21
N LYS A 4 33.61 55.10 8.20
CA LYS A 4 33.48 56.37 8.89
C LYS A 4 33.35 57.48 7.84
N ASN A 5 32.25 58.24 7.92
CA ASN A 5 31.93 59.36 7.02
C ASN A 5 32.97 60.47 7.18
N GLY A 6 34.16 60.28 6.58
CA GLY A 6 35.27 61.22 6.64
C GLY A 6 34.89 62.58 6.05
N TRP A 7 33.93 62.60 5.11
CA TRP A 7 33.37 63.83 4.55
C TRP A 7 32.53 64.64 5.54
N LEU A 8 31.84 64.00 6.48
CA LEU A 8 31.10 64.70 7.54
C LEU A 8 32.07 65.38 8.50
N TRP A 9 33.13 64.67 8.90
CA TRP A 9 34.19 65.23 9.75
C TRP A 9 34.97 66.35 9.05
N PHE A 10 35.24 66.19 7.74
CA PHE A 10 35.82 67.24 6.90
C PHE A 10 34.90 68.47 6.85
N GLY A 11 33.59 68.27 6.67
CA GLY A 11 32.58 69.33 6.72
C GLY A 11 32.66 70.11 8.03
N PHE A 12 32.62 69.42 9.18
CA PHE A 12 32.74 70.05 10.50
C PHE A 12 34.08 70.75 10.74
N ALA A 13 35.20 70.17 10.28
CA ALA A 13 36.51 70.78 10.42
C ALA A 13 36.63 72.05 9.55
N ALA A 14 36.10 72.02 8.34
CA ALA A 14 36.13 73.14 7.42
C ALA A 14 35.18 74.26 7.85
N THR A 15 34.01 73.95 8.43
CA THR A 15 33.15 74.97 9.04
C THR A 15 33.81 75.59 10.27
N PHE A 16 34.42 74.79 11.15
CA PHE A 16 35.16 75.31 12.30
C PHE A 16 36.30 76.24 11.88
N PHE A 17 37.08 75.85 10.86
CA PHE A 17 38.15 76.67 10.31
C PHE A 17 37.62 77.95 9.64
N TYR A 18 36.48 77.89 8.96
CA TYR A 18 35.80 79.07 8.39
C TYR A 18 35.39 80.07 9.47
N PHE A 19 34.75 79.61 10.55
CA PHE A 19 34.39 80.48 11.68
C PHE A 19 35.63 81.06 12.38
N LEU A 20 36.72 80.29 12.50
CA LEU A 20 37.98 80.75 13.07
C LEU A 20 38.61 81.85 12.19
N LEU A 21 38.66 81.65 10.88
CA LEU A 21 39.14 82.66 9.93
C LEU A 21 38.29 83.94 9.99
N VAL A 22 36.97 83.83 9.94
CA VAL A 22 36.11 85.01 10.02
C VAL A 22 36.26 85.72 11.36
N GLY A 23 36.41 84.98 12.47
CA GLY A 23 36.70 85.55 13.80
C GLY A 23 38.02 86.32 13.86
N LEU A 24 39.10 85.76 13.27
CA LEU A 24 40.40 86.42 13.20
C LEU A 24 40.37 87.66 12.28
N PHE A 25 39.70 87.60 11.13
CA PHE A 25 39.53 88.76 10.24
C PHE A 25 38.73 89.89 10.90
N ASN A 26 37.68 89.55 11.67
CA ASN A 26 36.91 90.52 12.45
C ASN A 26 37.77 91.23 13.51
N GLN A 27 38.70 90.51 14.13
CA GLN A 27 39.61 91.07 15.13
C GLN A 27 40.67 92.03 14.54
N TYR A 28 41.05 91.86 13.28
CA TYR A 28 42.12 92.62 12.64
C TYR A 28 41.66 93.82 11.79
N GLU A 29 40.49 93.77 11.13
CA GLU A 29 40.17 94.74 10.07
C GLU A 29 38.77 95.38 10.14
N SER A 30 37.80 94.82 10.89
CA SER A 30 36.42 95.34 10.86
C SER A 30 35.65 95.08 12.16
N ASP A 31 35.11 96.13 12.79
CA ASP A 31 34.14 96.09 13.91
C ASP A 31 32.75 95.58 13.46
N LEU A 32 32.72 94.55 12.61
CA LEU A 32 31.54 94.04 11.88
C LEU A 32 30.44 93.59 12.84
N ILE A 33 30.82 93.04 14.00
CA ILE A 33 29.89 92.61 15.06
C ILE A 33 29.37 93.80 15.89
N ARG A 34 30.14 94.89 15.99
CA ARG A 34 29.80 96.10 16.75
C ARG A 34 28.89 97.05 15.99
N ASP A 35 29.06 97.14 14.67
CA ASP A 35 28.27 98.01 13.79
C ASP A 35 27.07 97.30 13.14
N PHE A 36 27.00 95.96 13.24
CA PHE A 36 25.85 95.17 12.77
C PHE A 36 24.48 95.71 13.22
N PRO A 37 24.27 96.16 14.48
CA PRO A 37 22.97 96.66 14.91
C PRO A 37 22.54 97.96 14.19
N LYS A 38 23.50 98.77 13.74
CA LYS A 38 23.30 100.13 13.21
C LYS A 38 23.05 100.17 11.69
N LEU A 39 23.27 99.07 10.99
CA LEU A 39 23.09 98.99 9.53
C LEU A 39 21.60 98.97 9.11
N PRO A 40 21.25 99.55 7.94
CA PRO A 40 19.92 99.44 7.36
C PRO A 40 19.57 97.98 7.01
N LEU A 41 18.27 97.66 6.98
CA LEU A 41 17.78 96.27 6.90
C LEU A 41 18.29 95.50 5.66
N ASN A 42 18.47 96.19 4.53
CA ASN A 42 18.93 95.58 3.28
C ASN A 42 20.42 95.15 3.37
N GLU A 43 21.27 95.99 3.95
CA GLU A 43 22.71 95.72 4.10
C GLU A 43 22.98 94.60 5.13
N LYS A 44 22.11 94.46 6.13
CA LYS A 44 22.13 93.30 7.04
C LYS A 44 21.87 91.99 6.30
N GLY A 45 20.95 92.01 5.32
CA GLY A 45 20.65 90.86 4.46
C GLY A 45 21.84 90.48 3.59
N ASP A 46 22.46 91.44 2.91
CA ASP A 46 23.62 91.21 2.04
C ASP A 46 24.85 90.71 2.80
N ALA A 47 25.09 91.24 4.01
CA ALA A 47 26.18 90.77 4.88
C ALA A 47 25.96 89.32 5.36
N LEU A 48 24.73 88.97 5.76
CA LEU A 48 24.37 87.60 6.14
C LEU A 48 24.44 86.65 4.94
N ALA A 49 23.96 87.08 3.77
CA ALA A 49 24.03 86.28 2.55
C ALA A 49 25.47 85.99 2.13
N GLY A 50 26.35 87.00 2.18
CA GLY A 50 27.79 86.83 1.92
C GLY A 50 28.48 85.90 2.93
N PHE A 51 28.09 85.96 4.20
CA PHE A 51 28.63 85.09 5.25
C PHE A 51 28.14 83.64 5.16
N PHE A 52 26.87 83.41 4.79
CA PHE A 52 26.28 82.06 4.72
C PHE A 52 26.42 81.38 3.36
N ALA A 53 26.62 82.11 2.25
CA ALA A 53 26.71 81.53 0.92
C ALA A 53 27.86 80.50 0.75
N PRO A 54 29.11 80.78 1.19
CA PRO A 54 30.19 79.78 1.13
C PRO A 54 29.93 78.56 2.01
N LEU A 55 29.29 78.77 3.17
CA LEU A 55 28.94 77.71 4.12
C LEU A 55 27.89 76.76 3.52
N ALA A 56 26.85 77.30 2.88
CA ALA A 56 25.84 76.51 2.19
C ALA A 56 26.44 75.70 1.04
N PHE A 57 27.34 76.29 0.26
CA PHE A 57 28.01 75.60 -0.84
C PHE A 57 28.92 74.46 -0.36
N LEU A 58 29.63 74.66 0.76
CA LEU A 58 30.45 73.63 1.39
C LEU A 58 29.62 72.42 1.82
N TRP A 59 28.48 72.65 2.48
CA TRP A 59 27.58 71.57 2.89
C TRP A 59 26.92 70.87 1.71
N LEU A 60 26.59 71.59 0.62
CA LEU A 60 26.11 71.00 -0.62
C LEU A 60 27.16 70.05 -1.24
N PHE A 61 28.42 70.47 -1.26
CA PHE A 61 29.52 69.63 -1.75
C PHE A 61 29.72 68.38 -0.88
N VAL A 62 29.70 68.53 0.45
CA VAL A 62 29.80 67.39 1.38
C VAL A 62 28.63 66.42 1.19
N ALA A 63 27.40 66.92 1.04
CA ALA A 63 26.22 66.09 0.82
C ALA A 63 26.30 65.31 -0.50
N THR A 64 26.71 65.94 -1.60
CA THR A 64 26.86 65.26 -2.90
C THR A 64 27.95 64.19 -2.89
N MET A 65 29.07 64.44 -2.18
CA MET A 65 30.12 63.44 -1.98
C MET A 65 29.62 62.22 -1.19
N ILE A 66 28.89 62.44 -0.09
CA ILE A 66 28.30 61.33 0.70
C ILE A 66 27.31 60.54 -0.16
N GLN A 67 26.41 61.21 -0.87
CA GLN A 67 25.46 60.58 -1.78
C GLN A 67 26.16 59.73 -2.86
N SER A 68 27.28 60.21 -3.42
CA SER A 68 28.04 59.44 -4.41
C SER A 68 28.64 58.15 -3.84
N GLN A 69 29.06 58.17 -2.57
CA GLN A 69 29.61 57.00 -1.88
C GLN A 69 28.53 55.98 -1.55
N GLU A 70 27.35 56.44 -1.11
CA GLU A 70 26.19 55.58 -0.87
C GLU A 70 25.73 54.89 -2.15
N LEU A 71 25.65 55.63 -3.28
CA LEU A 71 25.31 55.04 -4.58
C LEU A 71 26.34 54.01 -5.05
N ALA A 72 27.64 54.27 -4.82
CA ALA A 72 28.69 53.31 -5.17
C ALA A 72 28.59 52.03 -4.30
N ALA A 73 28.30 52.16 -3.01
CA ALA A 73 28.09 51.02 -2.12
C ALA A 73 26.84 50.22 -2.50
N GLN A 74 25.72 50.89 -2.78
CA GLN A 74 24.48 50.25 -3.24
C GLN A 74 24.68 49.48 -4.54
N ARG A 75 25.47 50.01 -5.50
CA ARG A 75 25.78 49.29 -6.75
C ARG A 75 26.54 47.98 -6.48
N LEU A 76 27.48 48.00 -5.54
CA LEU A 76 28.24 46.81 -5.15
C LEU A 76 27.33 45.76 -4.50
N GLU A 77 26.45 46.18 -3.58
CA GLU A 77 25.46 45.29 -2.95
C GLU A 77 24.48 44.70 -3.96
N ILE A 78 24.03 45.48 -4.96
CA ILE A 78 23.16 44.98 -6.02
C ILE A 78 23.89 43.95 -6.89
N GLU A 79 25.18 44.16 -7.19
CA GLU A 79 25.97 43.19 -7.94
C GLU A 79 26.14 41.87 -7.16
N GLU A 80 26.45 41.95 -5.87
CA GLU A 80 26.57 40.78 -5.00
C GLU A 80 25.23 40.04 -4.88
N ASN A 81 24.14 40.76 -4.65
CA ASN A 81 22.80 40.18 -4.62
C ASN A 81 22.43 39.51 -5.94
N ARG A 82 22.80 40.08 -7.09
CA ARG A 82 22.58 39.43 -8.39
C ARG A 82 23.32 38.09 -8.51
N LYS A 83 24.56 38.01 -8.01
CA LYS A 83 25.33 36.76 -8.00
C LYS A 83 24.64 35.70 -7.14
N VAL A 84 24.23 36.06 -5.93
CA VAL A 84 23.50 35.16 -5.03
C VAL A 84 22.18 34.70 -5.65
N MET A 85 21.41 35.61 -6.26
CA MET A 85 20.16 35.25 -6.94
C MET A 85 20.39 34.31 -8.12
N GLN A 86 21.49 34.51 -8.87
CA GLN A 86 21.85 33.63 -9.98
C GLN A 86 22.27 32.24 -9.50
N GLU A 87 23.04 32.15 -8.42
CA GLU A 87 23.39 30.88 -7.78
C GLU A 87 22.16 30.14 -7.25
N GLN A 88 21.22 30.86 -6.63
CA GLN A 88 19.94 30.29 -6.18
C GLN A 88 19.08 29.80 -7.34
N ALA A 89 19.04 30.54 -8.46
CA ALA A 89 18.32 30.13 -9.66
C ALA A 89 18.90 28.83 -10.26
N ASN A 90 20.23 28.74 -10.33
CA ASN A 90 20.92 27.53 -10.80
C ASN A 90 20.64 26.34 -9.86
N ALA A 91 20.76 26.53 -8.55
CA ALA A 91 20.45 25.49 -7.57
C ALA A 91 18.98 25.02 -7.64
N ALA A 92 18.04 25.94 -7.85
CA ALA A 92 16.64 25.61 -8.04
C ALA A 92 16.40 24.81 -9.33
N GLN A 93 17.10 25.14 -10.42
CA GLN A 93 17.05 24.38 -11.67
C GLN A 93 17.60 22.96 -11.50
N ASP A 94 18.72 22.81 -10.79
CA ASP A 94 19.29 21.49 -10.49
C ASP A 94 18.34 20.65 -9.63
N GLN A 95 17.74 21.24 -8.59
CA GLN A 95 16.71 20.59 -7.78
C GLN A 95 15.50 20.16 -8.61
N ALA A 96 15.02 21.00 -9.51
CA ALA A 96 13.91 20.65 -10.41
C ALA A 96 14.27 19.47 -11.31
N SER A 97 15.49 19.42 -11.83
CA SER A 97 15.96 18.29 -12.65
C SER A 97 16.05 16.98 -11.86
N PHE A 98 16.51 17.05 -10.61
CA PHE A 98 16.58 15.91 -9.70
C PHE A 98 15.19 15.39 -9.33
N LEU A 99 14.27 16.30 -8.97
CA LEU A 99 12.88 15.95 -8.68
C LEU A 99 12.19 15.29 -9.89
N LYS A 100 12.48 15.75 -11.11
CA LYS A 100 11.98 15.11 -12.33
C LYS A 100 12.51 13.68 -12.47
N ALA A 101 13.82 13.49 -12.35
CA ALA A 101 14.43 12.16 -12.41
C ALA A 101 13.90 11.21 -11.32
N GLN A 102 13.69 11.72 -10.10
CA GLN A 102 13.08 10.98 -9.01
C GLN A 102 11.63 10.59 -9.33
N THR A 103 10.84 11.51 -9.89
CA THR A 103 9.45 11.25 -10.30
C THR A 103 9.39 10.18 -11.38
N ASP A 104 10.27 10.25 -12.39
CA ASP A 104 10.36 9.25 -13.45
C ASP A 104 10.74 7.87 -12.90
N ALA A 105 11.68 7.81 -11.94
CA ALA A 105 12.07 6.58 -11.26
C ALA A 105 10.92 5.99 -10.42
N MET A 106 10.17 6.83 -9.69
CA MET A 106 8.98 6.40 -8.96
C MET A 106 7.90 5.86 -9.90
N GLY A 107 7.67 6.52 -11.04
CA GLY A 107 6.73 6.02 -12.07
C GLY A 107 7.12 4.65 -12.61
N ALA A 108 8.41 4.43 -12.88
CA ALA A 108 8.93 3.11 -13.27
C ALA A 108 8.74 2.06 -12.18
N GLN A 109 8.97 2.42 -10.91
CA GLN A 109 8.75 1.52 -9.77
C GLN A 109 7.28 1.13 -9.61
N THR A 110 6.35 2.09 -9.76
CA THR A 110 4.92 1.81 -9.72
C THR A 110 4.52 0.81 -10.81
N LEU A 111 5.02 0.98 -12.04
CA LEU A 111 4.74 0.05 -13.14
C LEU A 111 5.23 -1.38 -12.83
N LEU A 112 6.41 -1.51 -12.22
CA LEU A 112 6.94 -2.81 -11.79
C LEU A 112 6.07 -3.45 -10.71
N LEU A 113 5.59 -2.67 -9.73
CA LEU A 113 4.70 -3.16 -8.69
C LEU A 113 3.36 -3.63 -9.27
N THR A 114 2.75 -2.87 -10.18
CA THR A 114 1.51 -3.28 -10.86
C THR A 114 1.71 -4.59 -11.61
N ARG A 115 2.85 -4.74 -12.30
CA ARG A 115 3.21 -5.99 -12.99
C ARG A 115 3.40 -7.15 -12.01
N GLN A 116 4.02 -6.90 -10.86
CA GLN A 116 4.24 -7.91 -9.83
C GLN A 116 2.92 -8.39 -9.21
N VAL A 117 1.99 -7.48 -8.92
CA VAL A 117 0.65 -7.83 -8.41
C VAL A 117 -0.07 -8.77 -9.38
N ALA A 118 -0.08 -8.43 -10.68
CA ALA A 118 -0.72 -9.27 -11.70
C ALA A 118 -0.08 -10.67 -11.83
N ILE A 119 1.24 -10.78 -11.63
CA ILE A 119 1.94 -12.08 -11.61
C ILE A 119 1.57 -12.88 -10.36
N THR A 120 1.55 -12.22 -9.19
CA THR A 120 1.21 -12.86 -7.92
C THR A 120 -0.21 -13.37 -7.92
N GLU A 121 -1.16 -12.60 -8.46
CA GLU A 121 -2.55 -13.01 -8.61
C GLU A 121 -2.66 -14.28 -9.46
N ARG A 122 -2.09 -14.29 -10.67
CA ARG A 122 -2.07 -15.49 -11.53
C ARG A 122 -1.38 -16.68 -10.89
N THR A 123 -0.33 -16.44 -10.11
CA THR A 123 0.40 -17.50 -9.41
C THR A 123 -0.43 -18.07 -8.27
N ALA A 124 -1.14 -17.21 -7.53
CA ALA A 124 -2.06 -17.62 -6.47
C ALA A 124 -3.24 -18.41 -7.04
N GLU A 125 -3.84 -17.96 -8.15
CA GLU A 125 -4.91 -18.69 -8.85
C GLU A 125 -4.45 -20.08 -9.29
N ARG A 126 -3.28 -20.17 -9.94
CA ARG A 126 -2.70 -21.46 -10.36
C ARG A 126 -2.39 -22.36 -9.17
N GLY A 127 -1.79 -21.81 -8.12
CA GLY A 127 -1.50 -22.53 -6.89
C GLY A 127 -2.78 -23.07 -6.23
N HIS A 128 -3.83 -22.25 -6.18
CA HIS A 128 -5.13 -22.66 -5.66
C HIS A 128 -5.75 -23.78 -6.49
N LYS A 129 -5.76 -23.65 -7.83
CA LYS A 129 -6.25 -24.70 -8.75
C LYS A 129 -5.48 -26.01 -8.58
N LEU A 130 -4.15 -25.94 -8.45
CA LEU A 130 -3.32 -27.12 -8.20
C LEU A 130 -3.64 -27.77 -6.85
N ALA A 131 -3.79 -26.98 -5.78
CA ALA A 131 -4.14 -27.50 -4.46
C ALA A 131 -5.52 -28.18 -4.46
N LEU A 132 -6.52 -27.60 -5.13
CA LEU A 132 -7.83 -28.23 -5.31
C LEU A 132 -7.72 -29.54 -6.10
N PHE A 133 -6.94 -29.55 -7.18
CA PHE A 133 -6.72 -30.73 -7.99
C PHE A 133 -6.05 -31.87 -7.20
N GLU A 134 -4.99 -31.57 -6.44
CA GLU A 134 -4.34 -32.54 -5.55
C GLU A 134 -5.32 -33.12 -4.54
N LYS A 135 -6.18 -32.27 -3.94
CA LYS A 135 -7.20 -32.73 -2.99
C LYS A 135 -8.28 -33.58 -3.64
N ARG A 136 -8.71 -33.25 -4.86
CA ARG A 136 -9.64 -34.09 -5.64
C ARG A 136 -9.04 -35.46 -5.94
N ILE A 137 -7.77 -35.54 -6.31
CA ILE A 137 -7.05 -36.81 -6.50
C ILE A 137 -6.98 -37.60 -5.19
N GLU A 138 -6.66 -36.94 -4.08
CA GLU A 138 -6.60 -37.57 -2.75
C GLU A 138 -7.94 -38.23 -2.40
N THR A 139 -9.05 -37.50 -2.56
CA THR A 139 -10.40 -38.02 -2.31
C THR A 139 -10.78 -39.15 -3.27
N TYR A 140 -10.43 -39.04 -4.55
CA TYR A 140 -10.65 -40.11 -5.54
C TYR A 140 -9.90 -41.40 -5.16
N ASN A 141 -8.62 -41.30 -4.80
CA ASN A 141 -7.83 -42.45 -4.37
C ASN A 141 -8.35 -43.04 -3.07
N ALA A 142 -8.86 -42.22 -2.15
CA ALA A 142 -9.51 -42.70 -0.92
C ALA A 142 -10.75 -43.53 -1.24
N LEU A 143 -11.61 -43.07 -2.17
CA LEU A 143 -12.77 -43.82 -2.66
C LEU A 143 -12.39 -45.14 -3.33
N ILE A 144 -11.38 -45.16 -4.20
CA ILE A 144 -10.88 -46.41 -4.79
C ILE A 144 -10.39 -47.35 -3.69
N SER A 145 -9.60 -46.85 -2.75
CA SER A 145 -9.03 -47.68 -1.68
C SER A 145 -10.11 -48.26 -0.77
N PHE A 146 -11.21 -47.53 -0.57
CA PHE A 146 -12.38 -48.00 0.15
C PHE A 146 -13.11 -49.09 -0.65
N GLY A 147 -13.39 -48.85 -1.93
CA GLY A 147 -14.03 -49.84 -2.81
C GLY A 147 -13.24 -51.13 -3.03
N ALA A 148 -11.91 -51.06 -2.97
CA ALA A 148 -11.02 -52.21 -3.13
C ALA A 148 -10.90 -53.11 -1.88
N ARG A 149 -11.48 -52.71 -0.73
CA ARG A 149 -11.50 -53.56 0.47
C ARG A 149 -12.35 -54.80 0.24
N ASP A 150 -12.00 -55.89 0.93
CA ASP A 150 -12.82 -57.10 0.94
C ASP A 150 -14.02 -56.90 1.87
N TRP A 151 -15.19 -56.71 1.28
CA TRP A 151 -16.46 -56.56 2.01
C TRP A 151 -17.19 -57.90 2.18
N SER A 152 -16.54 -59.05 1.97
CA SER A 152 -17.17 -60.38 2.06
C SER A 152 -17.93 -60.65 3.37
N SER A 153 -17.52 -60.04 4.49
CA SER A 153 -18.21 -60.17 5.77
C SER A 153 -19.45 -59.27 5.92
N MET A 154 -19.61 -58.25 5.06
CA MET A 154 -20.69 -57.25 5.02
C MET A 154 -21.00 -56.60 6.39
N LEU A 155 -20.02 -56.66 7.30
CA LEU A 155 -20.04 -56.03 8.60
C LEU A 155 -19.12 -54.82 8.50
N PHE A 156 -19.68 -53.70 8.06
CA PHE A 156 -19.01 -52.41 8.15
C PHE A 156 -18.70 -52.14 9.62
N SER A 157 -17.42 -51.91 9.89
CA SER A 157 -16.97 -51.53 11.21
C SER A 157 -17.15 -50.03 11.40
N GLU A 158 -17.26 -49.56 12.64
CA GLU A 158 -17.30 -48.12 12.97
C GLU A 158 -16.15 -47.34 12.27
N PRO A 159 -14.90 -47.85 12.20
CA PRO A 159 -13.85 -47.22 11.40
C PRO A 159 -14.12 -47.09 9.89
N ASP A 160 -14.91 -47.99 9.29
CA ASP A 160 -15.25 -47.90 7.86
C ASP A 160 -16.29 -46.79 7.61
N GLU A 161 -17.28 -46.68 8.49
CA GLU A 161 -18.29 -45.62 8.47
C GLU A 161 -17.64 -44.24 8.67
N ASP A 162 -16.75 -44.13 9.65
CA ASP A 162 -15.97 -42.90 9.92
C ASP A 162 -15.12 -42.49 8.71
N HIS A 163 -14.46 -43.45 8.07
CA HIS A 163 -13.62 -43.17 6.90
C HIS A 163 -14.46 -42.69 5.71
N LEU A 164 -15.64 -43.26 5.46
CA LEU A 164 -16.51 -42.81 4.39
C LEU A 164 -17.15 -41.45 4.70
N LEU A 165 -17.48 -41.18 5.96
CA LEU A 165 -17.92 -39.86 6.41
C LEU A 165 -16.81 -38.81 6.21
N GLU A 166 -15.55 -39.14 6.50
CA GLU A 166 -14.42 -38.25 6.22
C GLU A 166 -14.31 -37.95 4.71
N ILE A 167 -14.44 -38.97 3.87
CA ILE A 167 -14.44 -38.82 2.41
C ILE A 167 -15.60 -37.91 1.96
N ALA A 168 -16.81 -38.11 2.48
CA ALA A 168 -17.99 -37.32 2.14
C ALA A 168 -17.83 -35.85 2.55
N ASN A 169 -17.31 -35.60 3.76
CA ASN A 169 -17.03 -34.25 4.23
C ASN A 169 -15.96 -33.55 3.39
N LYS A 170 -14.91 -34.27 2.97
CA LYS A 170 -13.91 -33.71 2.03
C LYS A 170 -14.55 -33.41 0.68
N ALA A 171 -15.43 -34.29 0.20
CA ALA A 171 -16.07 -34.14 -1.10
C ALA A 171 -16.97 -32.90 -1.17
N GLU A 172 -17.63 -32.53 -0.08
CA GLU A 172 -18.48 -31.32 0.02
C GLU A 172 -17.75 -30.03 -0.35
N PHE A 173 -16.45 -29.94 -0.11
CA PHE A 173 -15.65 -28.76 -0.44
C PHE A 173 -15.00 -28.83 -1.84
N LEU A 174 -14.94 -30.02 -2.45
CA LEU A 174 -14.10 -30.29 -3.62
C LEU A 174 -14.89 -30.52 -4.91
N PHE A 175 -16.11 -31.02 -4.78
CA PHE A 175 -17.00 -31.40 -5.87
C PHE A 175 -18.34 -30.66 -5.77
N ASP A 176 -19.18 -30.82 -6.79
CA ASP A 176 -20.52 -30.26 -6.79
C ASP A 176 -21.52 -31.13 -6.04
N ASP A 177 -22.73 -30.59 -5.88
CA ASP A 177 -23.83 -31.22 -5.15
C ASP A 177 -24.21 -32.60 -5.71
N GLU A 178 -24.01 -32.85 -7.02
CA GLU A 178 -24.30 -34.14 -7.62
C GLU A 178 -23.38 -35.23 -7.04
N ILE A 179 -22.07 -34.99 -7.03
CA ILE A 179 -21.09 -35.94 -6.48
C ILE A 179 -21.29 -36.11 -4.97
N VAL A 180 -21.53 -35.02 -4.25
CA VAL A 180 -21.77 -35.07 -2.80
C VAL A 180 -23.01 -35.90 -2.50
N SER A 181 -24.11 -35.69 -3.23
CA SER A 181 -25.33 -36.48 -3.07
C SER A 181 -25.11 -37.95 -3.43
N TRP A 182 -24.31 -38.22 -4.45
CA TRP A 182 -23.97 -39.58 -4.84
C TRP A 182 -23.15 -40.30 -3.74
N ILE A 183 -22.12 -39.65 -3.17
CA ILE A 183 -21.37 -40.23 -2.04
C ILE A 183 -22.27 -40.47 -0.83
N LYS A 184 -23.19 -39.54 -0.53
CA LYS A 184 -24.18 -39.73 0.54
C LYS A 184 -25.08 -40.95 0.30
N SER A 185 -25.50 -41.18 -0.95
CA SER A 185 -26.29 -42.38 -1.29
C SER A 185 -25.51 -43.69 -1.07
N ILE A 186 -24.18 -43.67 -1.23
CA ILE A 186 -23.31 -44.81 -0.89
C ILE A 186 -23.32 -45.03 0.62
N MET A 187 -23.17 -43.98 1.43
CA MET A 187 -23.22 -44.08 2.89
C MET A 187 -24.57 -44.62 3.40
N GLU A 188 -25.68 -44.11 2.88
CA GLU A 188 -27.02 -44.57 3.23
C GLU A 188 -27.22 -46.04 2.89
N THR A 189 -26.67 -46.48 1.75
CA THR A 189 -26.73 -47.88 1.34
C THR A 189 -25.88 -48.78 2.24
N ILE A 190 -24.71 -48.31 2.69
CA ILE A 190 -23.87 -49.03 3.66
C ILE A 190 -24.60 -49.23 4.98
N ASP A 191 -25.22 -48.18 5.54
CA ASP A 191 -25.99 -48.29 6.78
C ASP A 191 -27.15 -49.28 6.61
N TYR A 192 -27.86 -49.20 5.48
CA TYR A 192 -28.92 -50.16 5.13
C TYR A 192 -28.40 -51.60 5.10
N ILE A 193 -27.30 -51.88 4.39
CA ILE A 193 -26.69 -53.23 4.33
C ILE A 193 -26.29 -53.71 5.73
N GLY A 194 -25.70 -52.85 6.56
CA GLY A 194 -25.31 -53.19 7.92
C GLY A 194 -26.51 -53.54 8.80
N VAL A 195 -27.59 -52.77 8.71
CA VAL A 195 -28.85 -53.02 9.44
C VAL A 195 -29.47 -54.35 9.01
N GLU A 196 -29.62 -54.61 7.71
CA GLU A 196 -30.23 -55.84 7.21
C GLU A 196 -29.36 -57.08 7.50
N THR A 197 -28.03 -56.97 7.39
CA THR A 197 -27.10 -58.05 7.76
C THR A 197 -27.24 -58.44 9.23
N ARG A 198 -27.32 -57.45 10.13
CA ARG A 198 -27.55 -57.71 11.57
C ARG A 198 -28.90 -58.36 11.82
N LYS A 199 -29.96 -57.96 11.11
CA LYS A 199 -31.30 -58.59 11.21
C LYS A 199 -31.25 -60.05 10.78
N VAL A 200 -30.68 -60.35 9.61
CA VAL A 200 -30.55 -61.72 9.08
C VAL A 200 -29.75 -62.61 10.05
N ASN A 201 -28.56 -62.17 10.45
CA ASN A 201 -27.68 -62.93 11.34
C ASN A 201 -28.34 -63.22 12.70
N ARG A 202 -29.14 -62.26 13.21
CA ARG A 202 -29.88 -62.43 14.46
C ARG A 202 -30.98 -63.49 14.32
N GLU A 203 -31.74 -63.47 13.24
CA GLU A 203 -32.81 -64.44 13.02
C GLU A 203 -32.28 -65.86 12.75
N GLU A 204 -31.20 -65.99 11.98
CA GLU A 204 -30.54 -67.28 11.77
C GLU A 204 -30.02 -67.89 13.07
N ARG A 205 -29.32 -67.09 13.89
CA ARG A 205 -28.86 -67.54 15.21
C ARG A 205 -30.03 -67.92 16.13
N ASN A 206 -31.15 -67.17 16.10
CA ASN A 206 -32.32 -67.50 16.91
C ASN A 206 -32.93 -68.86 16.49
N ARG A 207 -32.91 -69.19 15.19
CA ARG A 207 -33.40 -70.47 14.66
C ARG A 207 -32.48 -71.63 15.04
N GLU A 208 -31.17 -71.43 15.01
CA GLU A 208 -30.18 -72.44 15.40
C GLU A 208 -30.21 -72.77 16.90
N VAL A 209 -30.35 -71.76 17.75
CA VAL A 209 -30.24 -71.89 19.22
C VAL A 209 -31.59 -72.21 19.89
N GLY A 210 -32.70 -72.23 19.13
CA GLY A 210 -34.04 -72.45 19.69
C GLY A 210 -34.50 -71.26 20.54
N GLY A 211 -34.53 -70.08 19.95
CA GLY A 211 -34.79 -68.80 20.63
C GLY A 211 -36.08 -68.75 21.45
N PRO A 212 -36.19 -67.77 22.37
CA PRO A 212 -37.30 -67.67 23.31
C PRO A 212 -38.68 -67.65 22.63
N SER A 213 -39.56 -68.55 23.08
CA SER A 213 -40.91 -68.83 22.54
C SER A 213 -41.85 -67.61 22.40
N TYR A 214 -41.54 -66.50 23.07
CA TYR A 214 -42.36 -65.28 23.10
C TYR A 214 -41.99 -64.24 22.02
N ARG A 215 -40.96 -64.46 21.19
CA ARG A 215 -40.59 -63.55 20.12
C ARG A 215 -41.28 -63.93 18.81
N LYS A 216 -42.00 -62.99 18.18
CA LYS A 216 -42.56 -63.16 16.84
C LYS A 216 -41.40 -63.38 15.85
N GLN A 217 -41.25 -64.61 15.37
CA GLN A 217 -40.25 -64.97 14.36
C GLN A 217 -40.61 -64.31 13.03
N ILE A 218 -39.60 -63.84 12.31
CA ILE A 218 -39.76 -63.40 10.93
C ILE A 218 -40.12 -64.62 10.08
N SER A 219 -41.13 -64.47 9.22
CA SER A 219 -41.55 -65.57 8.33
C SER A 219 -40.41 -65.91 7.36
N ASP A 220 -40.41 -67.14 6.82
CA ASP A 220 -39.40 -67.54 5.84
C ASP A 220 -39.45 -66.69 4.56
N GLU A 221 -40.65 -66.23 4.19
CA GLU A 221 -40.88 -65.34 3.05
C GLU A 221 -40.28 -63.96 3.31
N ASP A 222 -40.61 -63.33 4.44
CA ASP A 222 -40.04 -62.02 4.82
C ASP A 222 -38.51 -62.08 4.95
N LEU A 223 -37.97 -63.17 5.52
CA LEU A 223 -36.51 -63.34 5.66
C LEU A 223 -35.83 -63.50 4.30
N ARG A 224 -36.50 -64.14 3.34
CA ARG A 224 -36.01 -64.27 1.96
C ARG A 224 -36.01 -62.92 1.26
N ASP A 225 -37.06 -62.13 1.41
CA ASP A 225 -37.16 -60.80 0.81
C ASP A 225 -36.11 -59.85 1.37
N ILE A 226 -35.87 -59.89 2.69
CA ILE A 226 -34.79 -59.13 3.34
C ILE A 226 -33.43 -59.50 2.75
N LYS A 227 -33.15 -60.81 2.57
CA LYS A 227 -31.89 -61.25 1.96
C LYS A 227 -31.74 -60.77 0.52
N ASN A 228 -32.79 -60.87 -0.28
CA ASN A 228 -32.77 -60.40 -1.66
C ASN A 228 -32.48 -58.90 -1.74
N HIS A 229 -33.21 -58.06 -0.98
CA HIS A 229 -32.96 -56.61 -0.98
C HIS A 229 -31.58 -56.24 -0.48
N ARG A 230 -31.05 -56.95 0.53
CA ARG A 230 -29.68 -56.78 1.00
C ARG A 230 -28.67 -57.12 -0.11
N ASP A 231 -28.86 -58.23 -0.79
CA ASP A 231 -27.95 -58.70 -1.84
C ASP A 231 -28.00 -57.75 -3.07
N ASP A 232 -29.17 -57.19 -3.40
CA ASP A 232 -29.32 -56.13 -4.42
C ASP A 232 -28.57 -54.85 -4.02
N ALA A 233 -28.72 -54.40 -2.77
CA ALA A 233 -28.01 -53.23 -2.24
C ALA A 233 -26.49 -53.43 -2.27
N ILE A 234 -26.01 -54.63 -1.94
CA ILE A 234 -24.60 -55.01 -2.06
C ILE A 234 -24.13 -54.94 -3.52
N GLY A 235 -24.92 -55.48 -4.45
CA GLY A 235 -24.61 -55.44 -5.88
C GLY A 235 -24.48 -54.00 -6.39
N TRP A 236 -25.43 -53.15 -6.03
CA TRP A 236 -25.39 -51.72 -6.33
C TRP A 236 -24.17 -51.04 -5.72
N PHE A 237 -23.84 -51.33 -4.46
CA PHE A 237 -22.67 -50.75 -3.78
C PHE A 237 -21.36 -51.05 -4.53
N TYR A 238 -21.15 -52.31 -4.92
CA TYR A 238 -19.97 -52.70 -5.71
C TYR A 238 -19.96 -52.05 -7.10
N GLU A 239 -21.13 -51.92 -7.74
CA GLU A 239 -21.24 -51.22 -9.02
C GLU A 239 -20.83 -49.76 -8.89
N GLN A 240 -21.32 -49.06 -7.85
CA GLN A 240 -21.00 -47.64 -7.63
C GLN A 240 -19.52 -47.41 -7.34
N LEU A 241 -18.86 -48.33 -6.64
CA LEU A 241 -17.43 -48.25 -6.35
C LEU A 241 -16.54 -48.90 -7.41
N SER A 242 -17.11 -49.35 -8.53
CA SER A 242 -16.33 -49.85 -9.65
C SER A 242 -15.47 -48.75 -10.27
N ASP A 243 -14.27 -49.09 -10.73
CA ASP A 243 -13.36 -48.14 -11.42
C ASP A 243 -14.07 -47.41 -12.57
N PHE A 244 -14.97 -48.11 -13.27
CA PHE A 244 -15.77 -47.52 -14.34
C PHE A 244 -16.68 -46.38 -13.85
N VAL A 245 -17.49 -46.61 -12.81
CA VAL A 245 -18.41 -45.59 -12.27
C VAL A 245 -17.62 -44.46 -11.62
N LEU A 246 -16.60 -44.78 -10.83
CA LEU A 246 -15.71 -43.80 -10.20
C LEU A 246 -15.07 -42.88 -11.26
N LYS A 247 -14.51 -43.45 -12.33
CA LYS A 247 -13.92 -42.68 -13.42
C LYS A 247 -14.95 -41.91 -14.22
N SER A 248 -16.15 -42.46 -14.42
CA SER A 248 -17.23 -41.76 -15.12
C SER A 248 -17.76 -40.57 -14.32
N LYS A 249 -17.85 -40.67 -13.00
CA LYS A 249 -18.38 -39.63 -12.12
C LYS A 249 -17.33 -38.58 -11.76
N LEU A 250 -16.10 -38.99 -11.51
CA LEU A 250 -15.05 -38.11 -11.00
C LEU A 250 -14.01 -37.70 -12.05
N GLY A 251 -13.95 -38.40 -13.18
CA GLY A 251 -12.89 -38.25 -14.17
C GLY A 251 -12.73 -36.85 -14.75
N HIS A 252 -13.81 -36.08 -14.89
CA HIS A 252 -13.70 -34.70 -15.37
C HIS A 252 -13.07 -33.75 -14.34
N TYR A 253 -13.29 -33.97 -13.04
CA TYR A 253 -12.62 -33.20 -11.97
C TYR A 253 -11.15 -33.56 -11.79
N LEU A 254 -10.72 -34.71 -12.35
CA LEU A 254 -9.33 -35.19 -12.35
C LEU A 254 -8.55 -34.68 -13.56
N THR A 255 -9.03 -33.65 -14.24
CA THR A 255 -8.28 -32.95 -15.28
C THR A 255 -7.91 -31.55 -14.81
N LEU A 256 -6.67 -31.13 -15.07
CA LEU A 256 -6.19 -29.76 -14.79
C LEU A 256 -6.78 -28.71 -15.76
N TYR A 257 -7.46 -29.16 -16.81
CA TYR A 257 -7.98 -28.33 -17.87
C TYR A 257 -9.47 -28.09 -17.64
N GLU A 258 -9.81 -27.13 -16.77
CA GLU A 258 -11.12 -26.48 -16.88
C GLU A 258 -11.12 -25.71 -18.20
N PRO A 259 -12.03 -26.01 -19.16
CA PRO A 259 -12.17 -25.16 -20.33
C PRO A 259 -12.46 -23.76 -19.80
N GLU A 260 -11.65 -22.78 -20.19
CA GLU A 260 -11.87 -21.38 -19.85
C GLU A 260 -13.34 -21.06 -20.12
N THR A 261 -14.14 -20.89 -19.06
CA THR A 261 -15.46 -20.31 -19.18
C THR A 261 -15.21 -18.92 -19.75
N GLN A 262 -15.50 -18.77 -21.05
CA GLN A 262 -15.48 -17.49 -21.72
C GLN A 262 -16.50 -16.61 -21.00
N VAL A 263 -16.01 -15.75 -20.10
CA VAL A 263 -16.77 -14.66 -19.46
C VAL A 263 -16.39 -13.37 -20.17
#